data_AF-A0A4Y2HZI2-F1
#
_entry.id   AF-A0A4Y2HZI2-F1
#
_cell.length_a   1.000
_cell.length_b   1.000
_cell.length_c   1.000
_cell.angle_alpha   90.00
_cell.angle_beta   90.00
_cell.angle_gamma   90.00
#
_symmetry.space_group_name_H-M   'P 1'
#
loop_
_entity.id
_entity.type
_entity.pdbx_description
1 polymer ?
#
loop_
_entity_poly.entity_id
_entity_poly.type
_entity_poly.pdbx_seq_one_letter_code
_entity_poly.pdbx_strand_id
1 'polypeptide(L)'
;MIGCDNKFGMKADISVRAMTVTTEDTWSVSEIQKAQLEDLDIKRILTKKLKSADRPSRQEIAQESPATKRYWTLWDSLYLKDGVLYHKWESDNGSSFRCN
;
A
#
# COMPACT_ATOMS: atom_id res chain seq x y z
N MET A 1 16.59 35.28 27.09
CA MET A 1 16.03 34.27 28.02
C MET A 1 14.84 33.64 27.33
N ILE A 2 15.01 32.48 26.71
CA ILE A 2 13.91 31.69 26.15
C ILE A 2 13.79 30.48 27.06
N GLY A 3 12.63 30.37 27.72
CA GLY A 3 12.27 29.21 28.53
C GLY A 3 12.09 28.01 27.61
N CYS A 4 12.90 26.99 27.85
CA CYS A 4 12.79 25.70 27.19
C CYS A 4 12.04 24.76 28.13
N ASP A 5 10.71 24.76 28.01
CA ASP A 5 9.89 23.69 28.54
C ASP A 5 9.40 22.87 27.34
N ASN A 6 10.06 21.75 27.06
CA ASN A 6 9.44 20.63 26.34
C ASN A 6 10.16 19.34 26.72
N LYS A 7 9.77 18.83 27.90
CA LYS A 7 9.88 17.42 28.22
C LYS A 7 8.90 16.65 27.33
N PHE A 8 9.41 16.05 26.27
CA PHE A 8 8.84 14.80 25.78
C PHE A 8 9.96 13.90 25.28
N GLY A 9 10.69 13.34 26.26
CA GLY A 9 11.62 12.27 26.01
C GLY A 9 10.84 11.01 25.63
N MET A 10 10.77 10.71 24.34
CA MET A 10 10.53 9.35 23.86
C MET A 10 11.87 8.77 23.42
N LYS A 11 12.67 8.35 24.41
CA LYS A 11 13.74 7.38 24.17
C LYS A 11 13.09 6.00 24.20
N ALA A 12 12.51 5.59 23.07
CA ALA A 12 12.23 4.19 22.85
C ALA A 12 13.56 3.51 22.53
N ASP A 13 14.24 2.99 23.55
CA ASP A 13 15.18 1.88 23.37
C ASP A 13 14.35 0.70 22.84
N ILE A 14 14.20 0.64 21.51
CA ILE A 14 13.67 -0.52 20.82
C ILE A 14 14.77 -1.56 20.89
N SER A 15 14.84 -2.24 22.04
CA SER A 15 15.45 -3.55 22.16
C SER A 15 14.64 -4.46 21.26
N VAL A 16 15.12 -4.66 20.03
CA VAL A 16 14.59 -5.64 19.08
C VAL A 16 14.81 -7.00 19.71
N ARG A 17 13.86 -7.44 20.53
CA ARG A 17 13.65 -8.87 20.69
C ARG A 17 13.18 -9.34 19.32
N ALA A 18 14.10 -9.96 18.61
CA ALA A 18 13.81 -10.85 17.50
C ALA A 18 12.85 -11.93 18.05
N MET A 19 11.56 -11.60 18.09
CA MET A 19 10.52 -12.60 18.16
C MET A 19 10.66 -13.33 16.84
N THR A 20 11.06 -14.59 16.97
CA THR A 20 10.90 -15.64 15.98
C THR A 20 9.67 -15.36 15.10
N VAL A 21 9.91 -14.80 13.92
CA VAL A 21 8.97 -14.87 12.80
C VAL A 21 8.88 -16.35 12.52
N THR A 22 7.85 -16.99 13.06
CA THR A 22 7.39 -18.30 12.61
C THR A 22 7.24 -18.20 11.10
N THR A 23 7.90 -19.10 10.39
CA THR A 23 8.00 -19.25 8.93
C THR A 23 6.63 -19.48 8.24
N GLU A 24 5.54 -19.10 8.88
CA GLU A 24 4.13 -19.31 8.50
C GLU A 24 3.40 -17.99 8.20
N ASP A 25 4.00 -16.82 8.47
CA ASP A 25 3.35 -15.51 8.20
C ASP A 25 3.70 -14.93 6.81
N THR A 26 4.53 -15.64 6.03
CA THR A 26 4.88 -15.19 4.66
C THR A 26 3.91 -15.83 3.68
N TRP A 27 2.80 -15.16 3.40
CA TRP A 27 1.86 -15.61 2.38
C TRP A 27 2.59 -15.84 1.05
N SER A 28 2.37 -17.01 0.46
CA SER A 28 2.88 -17.33 -0.86
C SER A 28 2.23 -16.44 -1.92
N VAL A 29 2.93 -16.15 -3.02
CA VAL A 29 2.36 -15.36 -4.14
C VAL A 29 1.02 -15.95 -4.63
N SER A 30 0.90 -17.28 -4.65
CA SER A 30 -0.34 -17.99 -5.00
C SER A 30 -1.49 -17.74 -4.00
N GLU A 31 -1.19 -17.61 -2.71
CA GLU A 31 -2.18 -17.34 -1.67
C GLU A 31 -2.67 -15.89 -1.76
N ILE A 32 -1.74 -14.95 -1.99
CA ILE A 32 -2.06 -13.54 -2.22
C ILE A 32 -2.91 -13.41 -3.49
N GLN A 33 -2.52 -14.07 -4.57
CA GLN A 33 -3.28 -14.07 -5.82
C GLN A 33 -4.69 -14.61 -5.61
N LYS A 34 -4.84 -15.72 -4.89
CA LYS A 34 -6.15 -16.29 -4.58
C LYS A 34 -7.01 -15.32 -3.77
N ALA A 35 -6.48 -14.72 -2.71
CA ALA A 35 -7.22 -13.77 -1.90
C ALA A 35 -7.64 -12.52 -2.70
N GLN A 36 -6.79 -12.01 -3.60
CA GLN A 36 -7.17 -10.92 -4.50
C GLN A 36 -8.26 -11.30 -5.50
N LEU A 37 -8.34 -12.57 -5.90
CA LEU A 37 -9.40 -13.09 -6.78
C LEU A 37 -10.70 -13.39 -6.03
N GLU A 38 -10.64 -13.63 -4.71
CA GLU A 38 -11.80 -13.81 -3.84
C GLU A 38 -12.48 -12.47 -3.52
N ASP A 39 -11.71 -11.39 -3.39
CA ASP A 39 -12.23 -10.03 -3.27
C ASP A 39 -12.80 -9.53 -4.61
N LEU A 40 -14.11 -9.31 -4.67
CA LEU A 40 -14.80 -8.90 -5.90
C LEU A 40 -14.34 -7.53 -6.42
N ASP A 41 -13.98 -6.61 -5.53
CA ASP A 41 -13.56 -5.26 -5.89
C ASP A 41 -12.12 -5.25 -6.41
N ILE A 42 -11.23 -5.97 -5.74
CA ILE A 42 -9.84 -6.14 -6.19
C ILE A 42 -9.80 -6.95 -7.48
N LYS A 43 -10.54 -8.06 -7.58
CA LYS A 43 -10.65 -8.88 -8.80
C LYS A 43 -11.06 -8.04 -10.00
N ARG A 44 -12.00 -7.11 -9.83
CA ARG A 44 -12.44 -6.20 -10.89
C ARG A 44 -11.31 -5.28 -11.37
N ILE A 45 -10.53 -4.73 -10.46
CA ILE A 45 -9.36 -3.89 -10.79
C ILE A 45 -8.25 -4.71 -11.44
N LEU A 46 -7.92 -5.87 -10.85
CA LEU A 46 -6.94 -6.82 -11.38
C LEU A 46 -7.27 -7.22 -12.82
N THR A 47 -8.53 -7.58 -13.08
CA THR A 47 -9.01 -7.95 -14.43
C THR A 47 -8.86 -6.79 -15.41
N LYS A 48 -9.19 -5.57 -14.99
CA LYS A 48 -9.04 -4.38 -15.85
C LYS A 48 -7.56 -4.09 -16.14
N LYS A 49 -6.69 -4.20 -15.13
CA LYS A 49 -5.24 -3.95 -15.24
C LYS A 49 -4.53 -5.01 -16.09
N LEU A 50 -5.04 -6.24 -16.12
CA LEU A 50 -4.59 -7.30 -17.03
C LEU A 50 -5.06 -7.07 -18.48
N LYS A 51 -6.24 -6.47 -18.68
CA LYS A 51 -6.78 -6.20 -20.03
C LYS A 51 -6.14 -4.99 -20.70
N SER A 52 -5.82 -3.95 -19.93
CA SER A 52 -5.15 -2.76 -20.43
C SER A 52 -4.24 -2.16 -19.36
N ALA A 53 -3.09 -1.64 -19.80
CA ALA A 53 -2.23 -0.82 -18.97
C ALA A 53 -2.86 0.56 -18.68
N ASP A 54 -3.70 1.04 -19.61
CA ASP A 54 -4.36 2.33 -19.50
C ASP A 54 -5.45 2.33 -18.43
N ARG A 55 -5.59 3.48 -17.77
CA ARG A 55 -6.62 3.70 -16.77
C ARG A 55 -8.01 3.61 -17.40
N PRO A 56 -8.94 2.80 -16.85
CA PRO A 56 -10.33 2.76 -17.28
C PRO A 56 -10.97 4.14 -17.25
N SER A 57 -11.93 4.41 -18.13
CA SER A 57 -12.61 5.70 -18.15
C SER A 57 -13.46 5.92 -16.88
N ARG A 58 -13.71 7.18 -16.54
CA ARG A 58 -14.56 7.54 -15.39
C ARG A 58 -15.99 6.96 -15.53
N GLN A 59 -16.51 6.89 -16.76
CA GLN A 59 -17.86 6.37 -17.01
C GLN A 59 -17.96 4.87 -16.73
N GLU A 60 -16.95 4.10 -17.15
CA GLU A 60 -16.89 2.65 -16.88
C GLU A 60 -16.82 2.33 -15.38
N ILE A 61 -16.26 3.23 -14.58
CA ILE A 61 -16.10 3.05 -13.12
C ILE A 61 -17.25 3.69 -12.34
N ALA A 62 -18.06 4.57 -12.95
CA ALA A 62 -19.14 5.28 -12.27
C ALA A 62 -20.21 4.35 -11.68
N GLN A 63 -20.48 3.22 -12.33
CA GLN A 63 -21.45 2.21 -11.87
C GLN A 63 -20.85 1.17 -10.92
N GLU A 64 -19.54 1.21 -10.70
CA GLU A 64 -18.85 0.26 -9.84
C GLU A 64 -19.00 0.57 -8.36
N SER A 65 -18.62 -0.38 -7.52
CA SER A 65 -18.64 -0.23 -6.07
C SER A 65 -17.76 0.94 -5.61
N PRO A 66 -18.06 1.52 -4.43
CA PRO A 66 -17.19 2.55 -3.83
C PRO A 66 -15.74 2.07 -3.62
N ALA A 67 -15.52 0.80 -3.30
CA ALA A 67 -14.19 0.24 -3.10
C ALA A 67 -13.41 0.16 -4.43
N THR A 68 -14.05 -0.32 -5.51
CA THR A 68 -13.46 -0.33 -6.86
C THR A 68 -13.07 1.09 -7.30
N LYS A 69 -13.93 2.08 -7.04
CA LYS A 69 -13.64 3.50 -7.30
C LYS A 69 -12.39 4.00 -6.56
N ARG A 70 -12.19 3.59 -5.30
CA ARG A 70 -10.98 3.96 -4.52
C ARG A 70 -9.71 3.42 -5.16
N TYR A 71 -9.71 2.14 -5.52
CA TYR A 71 -8.57 1.53 -6.21
C TYR A 71 -8.34 2.13 -7.60
N TRP A 72 -9.39 2.53 -8.31
CA TRP A 72 -9.26 3.25 -9.57
C TRP A 72 -8.57 4.62 -9.42
N THR A 73 -8.85 5.36 -8.34
CA THR A 73 -8.12 6.60 -8.05
C THR A 73 -6.62 6.35 -7.81
N LEU A 74 -6.28 5.18 -7.24
CA LEU A 74 -4.91 4.74 -7.01
C LEU A 74 -4.25 4.06 -8.23
N TRP A 75 -4.90 4.06 -9.40
CA TRP A 75 -4.47 3.26 -10.55
C TRP A 75 -3.02 3.48 -10.98
N ASP A 76 -2.51 4.72 -10.90
CA ASP A 76 -1.13 5.04 -11.30
C ASP A 76 -0.11 4.46 -10.31
N SER A 77 -0.51 4.29 -9.05
CA SER A 77 0.31 3.65 -8.02
C SER A 77 0.16 2.13 -8.01
N LEU A 78 -0.78 1.57 -8.77
CA LEU A 78 -1.01 0.13 -8.86
C LEU A 78 -0.23 -0.46 -10.04
N TYR A 79 0.46 -1.58 -9.80
CA TYR A 79 1.17 -2.33 -10.84
C TYR A 79 0.99 -3.83 -10.66
N LEU A 80 1.21 -4.58 -11.73
CA LEU A 80 1.10 -6.04 -11.73
C LEU A 80 2.48 -6.67 -11.73
N LYS A 81 2.65 -7.68 -10.88
CA LYS A 81 3.83 -8.54 -10.87
C LYS A 81 3.40 -9.96 -10.53
N ASP A 82 3.83 -10.94 -11.33
CA ASP A 82 3.50 -12.36 -11.14
C ASP A 82 1.99 -12.65 -11.00
N GLY A 83 1.14 -11.84 -11.66
CA GLY A 83 -0.32 -11.95 -11.59
C GLY A 83 -0.95 -11.45 -10.29
N VAL A 84 -0.18 -10.76 -9.44
CA VAL A 84 -0.62 -10.10 -8.21
C VAL A 84 -0.59 -8.58 -8.39
N LEU A 85 -1.60 -7.90 -7.86
CA LEU A 85 -1.71 -6.45 -7.83
C LEU A 85 -0.92 -5.89 -6.65
N TYR A 86 0.04 -5.01 -6.92
CA TYR A 86 0.85 -4.33 -5.93
C TYR A 86 0.53 -2.84 -5.91
N HIS A 87 0.66 -2.24 -4.72
CA HIS A 87 0.60 -0.81 -4.52
C HIS A 87 2.02 -0.26 -4.27
N LYS A 88 2.43 0.68 -5.11
CA LYS A 88 3.65 1.46 -4.90
C LYS A 88 3.37 2.54 -3.86
N TRP A 89 4.03 2.45 -2.72
CA TRP A 89 4.12 3.56 -1.78
C TRP A 89 5.23 4.51 -2.24
N GLU A 90 4.94 5.81 -2.32
CA GLU A 90 5.97 6.84 -2.43
C GLU A 90 6.55 7.03 -1.01
N SER A 91 7.79 6.61 -0.78
CA SER A 91 8.47 6.87 0.49
C SER A 91 8.72 8.37 0.62
N ASP A 92 8.25 8.98 1.70
CA ASP A 92 8.52 10.38 2.05
C ASP A 92 9.99 10.52 2.46
N ASN A 93 10.89 10.56 1.48
CA ASN A 93 12.33 10.69 1.72
C ASN A 93 12.75 12.17 1.83
N GLY A 94 11.85 13.03 2.31
CA GLY A 94 12.00 14.48 2.50
C GLY A 94 13.00 14.83 3.60
N SER A 95 14.26 14.45 3.42
CA SER A 95 15.39 14.94 4.20
C SER A 95 15.53 16.45 4.06
N SER A 96 15.30 17.17 5.15
CA SER A 96 15.75 18.56 5.33
C SER A 96 16.17 18.77 6.78
N PHE A 97 17.35 18.26 7.14
CA PHE A 97 18.08 18.81 8.28
C PHE A 97 18.69 20.14 7.85
N ARG A 98 18.00 21.24 8.17
CA ARG A 98 18.60 22.58 8.21
C ARG A 98 18.69 23.00 9.67
N CYS A 99 19.79 22.62 10.31
CA CYS A 99 20.20 23.26 11.57
C CYS A 99 20.98 24.52 11.20
N ASN A 100 20.47 25.68 11.57
CA ASN A 100 21.23 26.93 11.68
C ASN A 100 21.20 27.39 13.13
#